data_AF-A0A350UV20-F1
#
_entry.id   AF-A0A350UV20-F1
#
_cell.length_a   1.000
_cell.length_b   1.000
_cell.length_c   1.000
_cell.angle_alpha   90.00
_cell.angle_beta   90.00
_cell.angle_gamma   90.00
#
_symmetry.space_group_name_H-M   'P 1'
#
loop_
_entity.id
_entity.type
_entity.pdbx_description
1 polymer ?
#
loop_
_entity_poly.entity_id
_entity_poly.type
_entity_poly.pdbx_seq_one_letter_code
_entity_poly.pdbx_strand_id
1 'polypeptide(L)'
;MIVARVLLITVMIALGSIAQVSAFSLGPINVKSKFGERFDAEIELTAKQSEKKSVAETVAAPYVVYVSSHLDVPTTRRVVNELRRKGLSAYSSPIPIDDKRKIYRVYVGRYNSWDLAREVTKQVRKLSLGKYAILASAPYVLESGNFTDEQKAREQIKLLRKKMLSPFLFITADKNFSQPRFRVLLGAFRQPESASKLSEQLSTLDISFTIDQPRRTAC
;
A
#
# COMPACT_ATOMS: atom_id res chain seq x y z
N MET A 1 47.27 9.48 -44.13
CA MET A 1 47.11 8.99 -42.75
C MET A 1 45.64 8.68 -42.41
N ILE A 2 44.99 7.80 -43.17
CA ILE A 2 43.56 7.44 -42.99
C ILE A 2 43.38 5.95 -42.65
N VAL A 3 44.44 5.13 -42.78
CA VAL A 3 44.36 3.66 -42.64
C VAL A 3 44.45 3.19 -41.18
N ALA A 4 44.87 4.03 -40.23
CA ALA A 4 45.08 3.62 -38.83
C ALA A 4 43.85 3.81 -37.90
N ARG A 5 42.76 4.43 -38.37
CA ARG A 5 41.56 4.69 -37.52
C ARG A 5 40.41 3.68 -37.70
N VAL A 6 40.44 2.84 -38.73
CA VAL A 6 39.38 1.84 -38.99
C VAL A 6 39.69 0.48 -38.33
N LEU A 7 40.97 0.21 -38.03
CA LEU A 7 41.40 -1.04 -37.40
C LEU A 7 41.11 -1.11 -35.88
N LEU A 8 40.95 0.03 -35.21
CA LEU A 8 40.69 0.07 -33.77
C LEU A 8 39.22 -0.21 -33.40
N ILE A 9 38.30 -0.06 -34.35
CA ILE A 9 36.86 -0.23 -34.10
C ILE A 9 36.43 -1.69 -34.32
N THR A 10 37.16 -2.47 -35.10
CA THR A 10 36.83 -3.87 -35.41
C THR A 10 37.34 -4.87 -34.35
N VAL A 11 38.30 -4.49 -33.50
CA VAL A 11 38.83 -5.38 -32.43
C VAL A 11 38.00 -5.34 -31.14
N MET A 12 37.14 -4.32 -30.95
CA MET A 12 36.34 -4.16 -29.73
C MET A 12 35.00 -4.94 -29.70
N ILE A 13 34.70 -5.74 -30.74
CA ILE A 13 33.45 -6.53 -30.80
C ILE A 13 33.67 -8.00 -30.41
N ALA A 14 34.91 -8.43 -30.15
CA ALA A 14 35.25 -9.83 -29.90
C ALA A 14 35.39 -10.25 -28.42
N LEU A 15 34.99 -9.42 -27.44
CA LEU A 15 35.07 -9.74 -26.00
C LEU A 15 33.70 -9.63 -25.33
N GLY A 16 32.69 -10.27 -25.91
CA GLY A 16 31.43 -10.56 -25.24
C GLY A 16 31.59 -11.75 -24.30
N SER A 17 32.03 -11.51 -23.07
CA SER A 17 32.10 -12.51 -22.00
C SER A 17 30.73 -13.13 -21.76
N ILE A 18 30.58 -14.40 -22.12
CA ILE A 18 29.41 -15.21 -21.76
C ILE A 18 29.52 -15.51 -20.26
N ALA A 19 28.74 -14.81 -19.44
CA ALA A 19 28.65 -15.11 -18.02
C ALA A 19 27.99 -16.49 -17.84
N GLN A 20 28.79 -17.50 -17.48
CA GLN A 20 28.29 -18.80 -17.06
C GLN A 20 27.44 -18.62 -15.80
N VAL A 21 26.16 -19.02 -15.87
CA VAL A 21 25.26 -19.06 -14.72
C VAL A 21 25.40 -20.44 -14.08
N SER A 22 26.12 -20.50 -12.97
CA SER A 22 26.20 -21.70 -12.15
C SER A 22 24.92 -21.85 -11.32
N ALA A 23 24.20 -22.96 -11.48
CA ALA A 23 23.11 -23.33 -10.60
C ALA A 23 23.70 -23.97 -9.32
N PHE A 24 23.43 -23.38 -8.16
CA PHE A 24 23.78 -23.95 -6.87
C PHE A 24 22.53 -24.62 -6.26
N SER A 25 22.63 -25.92 -5.94
CA SER A 25 21.61 -26.65 -5.18
C SER A 25 22.00 -26.58 -3.70
N LEU A 26 21.18 -25.89 -2.90
CA LEU A 26 21.25 -26.01 -1.44
C LEU A 26 20.56 -27.34 -1.10
N GLY A 27 21.32 -28.29 -0.55
CA GLY A 27 20.78 -29.56 -0.07
C GLY A 27 19.65 -29.38 0.97
N PRO A 28 19.00 -30.47 1.40
CA PRO A 28 17.84 -30.38 2.30
C PRO A 28 18.20 -29.67 3.61
N ILE A 29 17.55 -28.53 3.86
CA ILE A 29 17.70 -27.73 5.08
C ILE A 29 16.82 -28.33 6.17
N ASN A 30 17.43 -28.77 7.27
CA ASN A 30 16.71 -29.41 8.38
C ASN A 30 16.51 -28.40 9.52
N VAL A 31 15.26 -27.95 9.72
CA VAL A 31 14.91 -26.94 10.73
C VAL A 31 14.23 -27.63 11.91
N LYS A 32 14.84 -27.57 13.11
CA LYS A 32 14.25 -28.10 14.35
C LYS A 32 13.33 -27.07 14.99
N SER A 33 12.01 -27.28 14.92
CA SER A 33 11.02 -26.53 15.71
C SER A 33 10.93 -27.08 17.14
N LYS A 34 10.91 -26.19 18.15
CA LYS A 34 10.60 -26.53 19.55
C LYS A 34 9.11 -26.37 19.90
N PHE A 35 8.29 -25.92 18.97
CA PHE A 35 6.85 -25.72 19.16
C PHE A 35 6.12 -26.70 18.24
N GLY A 36 5.25 -27.53 18.82
CA GLY A 36 4.48 -28.58 18.13
C GLY A 36 3.40 -28.07 17.17
N GLU A 37 3.55 -26.86 16.62
CA GLU A 37 2.66 -26.30 15.60
C GLU A 37 3.42 -26.11 14.28
N ARG A 38 2.68 -26.26 13.16
CA ARG A 38 3.20 -25.99 11.82
C ARG A 38 3.51 -24.49 11.72
N PHE A 39 4.73 -24.13 11.33
CA PHE A 39 5.12 -22.75 11.07
C PHE A 39 5.53 -22.61 9.61
N ASP A 40 5.01 -21.58 8.94
CA ASP A 40 5.41 -21.22 7.58
C ASP A 40 6.60 -20.27 7.67
N ALA A 41 7.72 -20.65 7.05
CA ALA A 41 8.92 -19.81 6.95
C ALA A 41 9.19 -19.51 5.48
N GLU A 42 9.15 -18.22 5.12
CA GLU A 42 9.51 -17.76 3.78
C GLU A 42 10.95 -17.25 3.80
N ILE A 43 11.80 -17.83 2.94
CA ILE A 43 13.19 -17.39 2.73
C ILE A 43 13.27 -16.84 1.32
N GLU A 44 13.38 -15.51 1.17
CA GLU A 44 13.62 -14.87 -0.12
C GLU A 44 15.11 -14.91 -0.48
N LEU A 45 15.45 -15.69 -1.51
CA LEU A 45 16.77 -15.65 -2.14
C LEU A 45 16.73 -14.65 -3.30
N THR A 46 17.35 -13.48 -3.14
CA THR A 46 17.39 -12.46 -4.19
C THR A 46 18.81 -12.26 -4.70
N ALA A 47 19.02 -12.52 -6.00
CA ALA A 47 20.22 -12.11 -6.73
C ALA A 47 19.84 -11.21 -7.91
N LYS A 48 19.83 -9.89 -7.69
CA LYS A 48 20.71 -8.90 -8.35
C LYS A 48 20.20 -7.48 -8.17
N GLN A 49 21.17 -6.59 -7.98
CA GLN A 49 21.08 -5.17 -7.72
C GLN A 49 20.54 -4.40 -8.94
N SER A 50 19.64 -3.46 -8.68
CA SER A 50 19.39 -2.31 -9.57
C SER A 50 19.64 -1.04 -8.77
N GLU A 51 20.65 -0.28 -9.19
CA GLU A 51 21.08 0.95 -8.54
C GLU A 51 20.07 2.11 -8.70
N LYS A 52 20.03 2.89 -7.62
CA LYS A 52 19.36 4.17 -7.32
C LYS A 52 18.82 5.03 -8.47
N LYS A 53 17.58 5.50 -8.28
CA LYS A 53 17.21 6.92 -8.43
C LYS A 53 16.76 7.42 -7.06
N SER A 54 17.49 8.36 -6.45
CA SER A 54 17.08 9.02 -5.21
C SER A 54 15.89 9.94 -5.50
N VAL A 55 14.69 9.38 -5.38
CA VAL A 55 13.45 10.14 -5.41
C VAL A 55 13.38 10.84 -4.05
N ALA A 56 13.31 12.18 -4.05
CA ALA A 56 12.94 12.96 -2.87
C ALA A 56 11.77 12.27 -2.17
N GLU A 57 11.87 12.01 -0.86
CA GLU A 57 10.90 11.21 -0.09
C GLU A 57 9.46 11.65 -0.35
N THR A 58 8.83 11.03 -1.36
CA THR A 58 7.39 11.09 -1.54
C THR A 58 6.81 10.20 -0.47
N VAL A 59 6.13 10.80 0.49
CA VAL A 59 5.45 10.10 1.56
C VAL A 59 4.53 9.04 0.93
N ALA A 60 4.74 7.78 1.29
CA ALA A 60 4.15 6.67 0.55
C ALA A 60 2.62 6.67 0.69
N ALA A 61 1.91 6.86 -0.42
CA ALA A 61 0.46 6.75 -0.46
C ALA A 61 0.00 5.28 -0.43
N PRO A 62 -1.14 4.97 0.22
CA PRO A 62 -1.67 3.62 0.22
C PRO A 62 -2.33 3.24 -1.12
N TYR A 63 -2.20 1.97 -1.47
CA TYR A 63 -3.01 1.29 -2.47
C TYR A 63 -4.21 0.61 -1.79
N VAL A 64 -5.38 0.69 -2.42
CA VAL A 64 -6.64 0.14 -1.90
C VAL A 64 -7.28 -0.76 -2.94
N VAL A 65 -8.02 -1.77 -2.48
CA VAL A 65 -8.80 -2.64 -3.38
C VAL A 65 -10.25 -2.21 -3.33
N TYR A 66 -10.71 -1.49 -4.35
CA TYR A 66 -12.13 -1.18 -4.52
C TYR A 66 -12.90 -2.47 -4.84
N VAL A 67 -14.07 -2.66 -4.22
CA VAL A 67 -14.88 -3.88 -4.39
C VAL A 67 -16.22 -3.56 -5.03
N SER A 68 -16.99 -2.65 -4.44
CA SER A 68 -18.36 -2.36 -4.88
C SER A 68 -18.79 -0.95 -4.45
N SER A 69 -19.92 -0.50 -4.98
CA SER A 69 -20.55 0.77 -4.66
C SER A 69 -22.04 0.55 -4.40
N HIS A 70 -22.59 1.19 -3.37
CA HIS A 70 -24.00 1.07 -3.01
C HIS A 70 -24.58 2.44 -2.65
N LEU A 71 -25.89 2.63 -2.87
CA LEU A 71 -26.57 3.90 -2.57
C LEU A 71 -27.03 4.00 -1.11
N ASP A 72 -27.18 2.85 -0.43
CA ASP A 72 -27.72 2.78 0.92
C ASP A 72 -26.72 2.22 1.94
N VAL A 73 -26.81 2.74 3.16
CA VAL A 73 -25.96 2.33 4.29
C VAL A 73 -26.19 0.86 4.70
N PRO A 74 -27.44 0.33 4.77
CA PRO A 74 -27.66 -1.06 5.17
C PRO A 74 -26.96 -2.07 4.26
N THR A 75 -27.06 -1.93 2.94
CA THR A 75 -26.40 -2.81 1.97
C THR A 75 -24.89 -2.70 2.05
N THR A 76 -24.38 -1.46 2.12
CA THR A 76 -22.95 -1.20 2.31
C THR A 76 -22.41 -1.91 3.55
N ARG A 77 -23.12 -1.77 4.69
CA ARG A 77 -22.73 -2.39 5.96
C ARG A 77 -22.75 -3.90 5.87
N ARG A 78 -23.75 -4.49 5.19
CA ARG A 78 -23.82 -5.94 4.96
C ARG A 78 -22.58 -6.45 4.21
N VAL A 79 -22.23 -5.80 3.10
CA VAL A 79 -21.07 -6.18 2.27
C VAL A 79 -19.76 -6.04 3.06
N VAL A 80 -19.56 -4.92 3.75
CA VAL A 80 -18.37 -4.71 4.61
C VAL A 80 -18.26 -5.80 5.66
N ASN A 81 -19.36 -6.12 6.37
CA ASN A 81 -19.35 -7.13 7.42
C ASN A 81 -19.13 -8.54 6.87
N GLU A 82 -19.63 -8.86 5.69
CA GLU A 82 -19.36 -10.15 5.05
C GLU A 82 -17.89 -10.30 4.66
N LEU A 83 -17.28 -9.27 4.06
CA LEU A 83 -15.85 -9.27 3.77
C LEU A 83 -15.01 -9.40 5.06
N ARG A 84 -15.40 -8.70 6.13
CA ARG A 84 -14.74 -8.82 7.46
C ARG A 84 -14.86 -10.22 8.06
N ARG A 85 -16.03 -10.87 7.93
CA ARG A 85 -16.22 -12.27 8.36
C ARG A 85 -15.32 -13.25 7.59
N LYS A 86 -14.89 -12.89 6.39
CA LYS A 86 -13.90 -13.64 5.59
C LYS A 86 -12.44 -13.26 5.92
N GLY A 87 -12.20 -12.54 7.01
CA GLY A 87 -10.87 -12.14 7.45
C GLY A 87 -10.29 -10.91 6.73
N LEU A 88 -11.08 -10.25 5.87
CA LEU A 88 -10.59 -9.09 5.11
C LEU A 88 -10.77 -7.79 5.89
N SER A 89 -9.76 -6.91 5.82
CA SER A 89 -9.84 -5.56 6.38
C SER A 89 -10.70 -4.64 5.51
N ALA A 90 -12.02 -4.83 5.54
CA ALA A 90 -12.95 -4.07 4.71
C ALA A 90 -13.48 -2.80 5.40
N TYR A 91 -13.77 -1.78 4.61
CA TYR A 91 -14.36 -0.51 5.05
C TYR A 91 -15.15 0.15 3.94
N SER A 92 -15.99 1.12 4.28
CA SER A 92 -16.71 1.94 3.31
C SER A 92 -16.32 3.41 3.43
N SER A 93 -16.34 4.12 2.31
CA SER A 93 -16.16 5.57 2.25
C SER A 93 -17.29 6.20 1.42
N PRO A 94 -18.00 7.21 1.95
CA PRO A 94 -19.04 7.91 1.20
C PRO A 94 -18.41 8.85 0.18
N ILE A 95 -18.98 8.88 -1.03
CA ILE A 95 -18.66 9.82 -2.09
C ILE A 95 -19.94 10.57 -2.43
N PRO A 96 -19.97 11.90 -2.26
CA PRO A 96 -21.13 12.69 -2.61
C PRO A 96 -21.34 12.67 -4.13
N ILE A 97 -22.58 12.43 -4.56
CA ILE A 97 -23.02 12.71 -5.93
C ILE A 97 -23.47 14.17 -6.01
N ASP A 98 -24.25 14.60 -5.02
CA ASP A 98 -24.74 15.96 -4.80
C ASP A 98 -24.95 16.18 -3.29
N ASP A 99 -25.59 17.29 -2.92
CA ASP A 99 -25.80 17.67 -1.51
C ASP A 99 -26.66 16.66 -0.72
N LYS A 100 -27.52 15.90 -1.41
CA LYS A 100 -28.48 14.99 -0.78
C LYS A 100 -28.12 13.53 -1.00
N ARG A 101 -27.44 13.19 -2.10
CA ARG A 101 -27.14 11.81 -2.50
C ARG A 101 -25.67 11.48 -2.35
N LYS A 102 -25.41 10.29 -1.80
CA LYS A 102 -24.06 9.74 -1.60
C LYS A 102 -24.02 8.31 -2.13
N ILE A 103 -22.90 7.94 -2.76
CA ILE A 103 -22.54 6.55 -3.05
C ILE A 103 -21.55 6.11 -2.00
N TYR A 104 -21.77 4.96 -1.39
CA TYR A 104 -20.85 4.35 -0.46
C TYR A 104 -19.99 3.33 -1.19
N ARG A 105 -18.70 3.64 -1.36
CA ARG A 105 -17.73 2.71 -1.95
C ARG A 105 -17.16 1.80 -0.89
N VAL A 106 -17.14 0.50 -1.16
CA VAL A 106 -16.53 -0.52 -0.31
C VAL A 106 -15.13 -0.82 -0.81
N TYR A 107 -14.18 -0.86 0.12
CA TYR A 107 -12.78 -1.15 -0.12
C TYR A 107 -12.29 -2.26 0.79
N VAL A 108 -11.22 -2.93 0.37
CA VAL A 108 -10.46 -3.92 1.15
C VAL A 108 -9.01 -3.47 1.27
N GLY A 109 -8.56 -3.39 2.51
CA GLY A 109 -7.18 -3.11 2.88
C GLY A 109 -6.68 -1.73 2.51
N ARG A 110 -5.48 -1.42 3.02
CA ARG A 110 -4.64 -0.28 2.62
C ARG A 110 -3.21 -0.80 2.61
N TYR A 111 -2.58 -0.82 1.46
CA TYR A 111 -1.32 -1.52 1.23
C TYR A 111 -0.24 -0.51 0.85
N ASN A 112 0.95 -0.66 1.41
CA ASN A 112 2.10 0.19 1.09
C ASN A 112 2.86 -0.29 -0.16
N SER A 113 2.58 -1.51 -0.63
CA SER A 113 3.17 -2.10 -1.82
C SER A 113 2.10 -2.36 -2.87
N TRP A 114 2.39 -1.96 -4.11
CA TRP A 114 1.53 -2.22 -5.24
C TRP A 114 1.46 -3.72 -5.58
N ASP A 115 2.57 -4.45 -5.46
CA ASP A 115 2.62 -5.89 -5.74
C ASP A 115 1.75 -6.68 -4.75
N LEU A 116 1.87 -6.33 -3.47
CA LEU A 116 1.02 -6.90 -2.42
C LEU A 116 -0.46 -6.60 -2.69
N ALA A 117 -0.78 -5.35 -3.00
CA ALA A 117 -2.15 -4.94 -3.28
C ALA A 117 -2.72 -5.63 -4.52
N ARG A 118 -1.90 -5.86 -5.55
CA ARG A 118 -2.23 -6.61 -6.76
C ARG A 118 -2.54 -8.06 -6.44
N GLU A 119 -1.71 -8.73 -5.63
CA GLU A 119 -1.94 -10.13 -5.27
C GLU A 119 -3.20 -10.29 -4.42
N VAL A 120 -3.40 -9.43 -3.44
CA VAL A 120 -4.66 -9.35 -2.68
C VAL A 120 -5.84 -9.15 -3.62
N THR A 121 -5.74 -8.26 -4.61
CA THR A 121 -6.83 -8.03 -5.57
C THR A 121 -7.21 -9.32 -6.29
N LYS A 122 -6.24 -10.14 -6.72
CA LYS A 122 -6.51 -11.45 -7.33
C LYS A 122 -7.25 -12.38 -6.36
N GLN A 123 -6.83 -12.44 -5.10
CA GLN A 123 -7.49 -13.27 -4.09
C GLN A 123 -8.93 -12.80 -3.82
N VAL A 124 -9.14 -11.49 -3.68
CA VAL A 124 -10.48 -10.90 -3.50
C VAL A 124 -11.39 -11.22 -4.68
N ARG A 125 -10.88 -11.22 -5.93
CA ARG A 125 -11.66 -11.59 -7.12
C ARG A 125 -12.18 -13.02 -7.14
N LYS A 126 -11.56 -13.93 -6.40
CA LYS A 126 -12.04 -15.31 -6.24
C LYS A 126 -13.29 -15.39 -5.34
N LEU A 127 -13.58 -14.33 -4.58
CA LEU A 127 -14.78 -14.24 -3.75
C LEU A 127 -15.97 -13.72 -4.58
N SER A 128 -17.17 -14.23 -4.31
CA SER A 128 -18.40 -13.81 -4.99
C SER A 128 -18.62 -12.29 -4.94
N LEU A 129 -18.47 -11.70 -3.75
CA LEU A 129 -18.59 -10.25 -3.52
C LEU A 129 -17.44 -9.44 -4.15
N GLY A 130 -16.28 -10.08 -4.40
CA GLY A 130 -15.07 -9.42 -4.86
C GLY A 130 -14.80 -9.57 -6.36
N LYS A 131 -15.70 -10.21 -7.12
CA LYS A 131 -15.51 -10.54 -8.55
C LYS A 131 -15.02 -9.37 -9.39
N TYR A 132 -15.51 -8.16 -9.11
CA TYR A 132 -15.17 -6.93 -9.84
C TYR A 132 -14.16 -6.04 -9.09
N ALA A 133 -13.35 -6.60 -8.20
CA ALA A 133 -12.42 -5.81 -7.43
C ALA A 133 -11.36 -5.13 -8.32
N ILE A 134 -11.07 -3.87 -8.03
CA ILE A 134 -10.14 -3.02 -8.79
C ILE A 134 -9.09 -2.46 -7.83
N LEU A 135 -7.82 -2.63 -8.20
CA LEU A 135 -6.71 -1.99 -7.52
C LEU A 135 -6.70 -0.49 -7.84
N ALA A 136 -6.57 0.36 -6.82
CA ALA A 136 -6.50 1.81 -6.98
C ALA A 136 -5.47 2.44 -6.04
N SER A 137 -4.84 3.53 -6.49
CA SER A 137 -4.05 4.41 -5.61
C SER A 137 -4.97 5.39 -4.88
N ALA A 138 -4.69 5.66 -3.61
CA ALA A 138 -5.40 6.64 -2.78
C ALA A 138 -4.42 7.71 -2.26
N PRO A 139 -3.98 8.64 -3.13
CA PRO A 139 -2.84 9.51 -2.84
C PRO A 139 -3.14 10.73 -1.99
N TYR A 140 -4.41 11.04 -1.71
CA TYR A 140 -4.80 12.16 -0.86
C TYR A 140 -5.06 11.65 0.55
N VAL A 141 -4.09 11.84 1.43
CA VAL A 141 -4.09 11.24 2.78
C VAL A 141 -4.32 12.33 3.82
N LEU A 142 -5.20 12.03 4.78
CA LEU A 142 -5.36 12.81 6.00
C LEU A 142 -4.72 12.03 7.14
N GLU A 143 -3.62 12.54 7.66
CA GLU A 143 -2.81 11.91 8.69
C GLU A 143 -2.94 12.66 10.02
N SER A 144 -3.23 11.96 11.11
CA SER A 144 -3.28 12.57 12.44
C SER A 144 -1.97 12.43 13.21
N GLY A 145 -1.08 11.53 12.78
CA GLY A 145 0.23 11.35 13.42
C GLY A 145 1.11 10.32 12.72
N ASN A 146 2.41 10.43 12.97
CA ASN A 146 3.44 9.54 12.43
C ASN A 146 4.47 9.24 13.52
N PHE A 147 4.52 7.98 13.97
CA PHE A 147 5.28 7.56 15.13
C PHE A 147 6.36 6.55 14.75
N THR A 148 7.46 6.53 15.51
CA THR A 148 8.41 5.41 15.53
C THR A 148 7.96 4.28 16.45
N ASP A 149 7.02 4.57 17.35
CA ASP A 149 6.52 3.66 18.38
C ASP A 149 5.07 3.27 18.06
N GLU A 150 4.84 1.96 17.88
CA GLU A 150 3.54 1.40 17.58
C GLU A 150 2.51 1.66 18.69
N GLN A 151 2.94 1.61 19.95
CA GLN A 151 2.04 1.78 21.09
C GLN A 151 1.46 3.19 21.10
N LYS A 152 2.28 4.22 20.85
CA LYS A 152 1.83 5.62 20.73
C LYS A 152 0.83 5.80 19.61
N ALA A 153 1.08 5.19 18.44
CA ALA A 153 0.14 5.22 17.32
C ALA A 153 -1.20 4.56 17.70
N ARG A 154 -1.16 3.44 18.42
CA ARG A 154 -2.37 2.73 18.90
C ARG A 154 -3.14 3.52 19.95
N GLU A 155 -2.45 4.24 20.83
CA GLU A 155 -3.07 5.15 21.80
C GLU A 155 -3.80 6.30 21.09
N GLN A 156 -3.18 6.92 20.09
CA GLN A 156 -3.85 7.93 19.28
C GLN A 156 -5.09 7.37 18.56
N ILE A 157 -5.00 6.16 17.99
CA ILE A 157 -6.16 5.47 17.39
C ILE A 157 -7.29 5.30 18.42
N LYS A 158 -6.99 4.91 19.67
CA LYS A 158 -7.99 4.79 20.73
C LYS A 158 -8.64 6.14 21.03
N LEU A 159 -7.87 7.22 21.12
CA LEU A 159 -8.40 8.57 21.36
C LEU A 159 -9.32 9.05 20.23
N LEU A 160 -8.91 8.88 18.98
CA LEU A 160 -9.70 9.24 17.81
C LEU A 160 -10.98 8.42 17.70
N ARG A 161 -10.96 7.14 18.06
CA ARG A 161 -12.17 6.30 18.11
C ARG A 161 -13.18 6.77 19.18
N LYS A 162 -12.71 7.29 20.31
CA LYS A 162 -13.61 7.92 21.32
C LYS A 162 -14.31 9.16 20.77
N LYS A 163 -13.70 9.84 19.79
CA LYS A 163 -14.32 10.94 19.02
C LYS A 163 -15.17 10.45 17.84
N MET A 164 -15.59 9.17 17.85
CA MET A 164 -16.38 8.52 16.79
C MET A 164 -15.73 8.52 15.40
N LEU A 165 -14.42 8.70 15.31
CA LEU A 165 -13.68 8.58 14.06
C LEU A 165 -13.26 7.14 13.81
N SER A 166 -12.97 6.82 12.55
CA SER A 166 -12.51 5.50 12.12
C SER A 166 -11.08 5.55 11.55
N PRO A 167 -10.07 5.91 12.37
CA PRO A 167 -8.68 5.92 11.92
C PRO A 167 -8.18 4.50 11.66
N PHE A 168 -7.14 4.39 10.84
CA PHE A 168 -6.43 3.14 10.61
C PHE A 168 -4.92 3.34 10.71
N LEU A 169 -4.25 2.28 11.17
CA LEU A 169 -2.80 2.22 11.23
C LEU A 169 -2.26 1.87 9.85
N PHE A 170 -1.31 2.64 9.36
CA PHE A 170 -0.61 2.42 8.10
C PHE A 170 0.90 2.36 8.38
N ILE A 171 1.49 1.20 8.13
CA ILE A 171 2.89 0.94 8.45
C ILE A 171 3.71 1.14 7.17
N THR A 172 4.69 2.03 7.25
CA THR A 172 5.67 2.26 6.19
C THR A 172 7.05 1.96 6.74
N ALA A 173 7.92 1.31 5.98
CA ALA A 173 9.30 1.09 6.39
C ALA A 173 10.20 1.20 5.16
N ASP A 174 11.50 1.35 5.40
CA ASP A 174 12.51 1.14 4.37
C ASP A 174 12.52 -0.33 3.91
N LYS A 175 13.24 -0.64 2.82
CA LYS A 175 13.26 -1.99 2.24
C LYS A 175 13.70 -3.08 3.22
N ASN A 176 14.49 -2.72 4.23
CA ASN A 176 15.01 -3.65 5.23
C ASN A 176 14.14 -3.70 6.50
N PHE A 177 12.99 -3.03 6.52
CA PHE A 177 12.10 -2.90 7.69
C PHE A 177 12.82 -2.43 8.96
N SER A 178 13.95 -1.73 8.81
CA SER A 178 14.82 -1.33 9.91
C SER A 178 14.26 -0.14 10.68
N GLN A 179 13.43 0.68 10.01
CA GLN A 179 12.84 1.88 10.59
C GLN A 179 11.35 1.97 10.25
N PRO A 180 10.50 1.12 10.85
CA PRO A 180 9.06 1.21 10.65
C PRO A 180 8.53 2.53 11.22
N ARG A 181 7.67 3.16 10.44
CA ARG A 181 6.87 4.32 10.79
C ARG A 181 5.42 3.90 10.86
N PHE A 182 4.81 4.19 11.99
CA PHE A 182 3.43 3.88 12.33
C PHE A 182 2.59 5.13 12.09
N ARG A 183 1.97 5.22 10.92
CA ARG A 183 1.16 6.38 10.52
C ARG A 183 -0.29 6.15 10.91
N VAL A 184 -0.91 7.13 11.55
CA VAL A 184 -2.32 7.10 11.95
C VAL A 184 -3.11 7.92 10.94
N LEU A 185 -3.80 7.23 10.03
CA LEU A 185 -4.54 7.86 8.94
C LEU A 185 -6.02 7.96 9.27
N LEU A 186 -6.59 9.15 9.09
CA LEU A 186 -8.02 9.45 9.21
C LEU A 186 -8.76 9.13 7.91
N GLY A 187 -8.05 9.21 6.78
CA GLY A 187 -8.58 8.88 5.47
C GLY A 187 -7.49 8.80 4.41
N ALA A 188 -7.74 8.03 3.36
CA ALA A 188 -6.93 8.02 2.15
C ALA A 188 -7.89 7.96 0.96
N PHE A 189 -7.75 8.93 0.06
CA PHE A 189 -8.73 9.19 -0.99
C PHE A 189 -8.08 9.17 -2.35
N ARG A 190 -8.88 8.75 -3.34
CA ARG A 190 -8.50 8.79 -4.76
C ARG A 190 -8.54 10.20 -5.34
N GLN A 191 -9.42 11.04 -4.79
CA GLN A 191 -9.77 12.37 -5.32
C GLN A 191 -9.51 13.43 -4.24
N PRO A 192 -8.93 14.58 -4.59
CA PRO A 192 -8.65 15.64 -3.63
C PRO A 192 -9.92 16.17 -2.97
N GLU A 193 -11.01 16.28 -3.71
CA GLU A 193 -12.28 16.84 -3.20
C GLU A 193 -12.86 15.99 -2.06
N SER A 194 -12.63 14.68 -2.10
CA SER A 194 -13.06 13.77 -1.01
C SER A 194 -12.23 14.00 0.26
N ALA A 195 -10.93 14.26 0.10
CA ALA A 195 -10.05 14.62 1.21
C ALA A 195 -10.41 15.99 1.78
N SER A 196 -10.67 16.98 0.91
CA SER A 196 -11.09 18.33 1.32
C SER A 196 -12.36 18.31 2.17
N LYS A 197 -13.39 17.57 1.76
CA LYS A 197 -14.63 17.44 2.53
C LYS A 197 -14.40 16.83 3.92
N LEU A 198 -13.58 15.79 4.02
CA LEU A 198 -13.27 15.23 5.34
C LEU A 198 -12.40 16.20 6.16
N SER A 199 -11.45 16.91 5.55
CA SER A 199 -10.64 17.89 6.27
C SER A 199 -11.47 19.02 6.86
N GLU A 200 -12.46 19.55 6.13
CA GLU A 200 -13.40 20.55 6.63
C GLU A 200 -14.16 20.03 7.85
N GLN A 201 -14.68 18.80 7.78
CA GLN A 201 -15.37 18.16 8.90
C GLN A 201 -14.43 17.98 10.11
N LEU A 202 -13.20 17.55 9.90
CA LEU A 202 -12.22 17.37 10.98
C LEU A 202 -11.82 18.69 11.64
N SER A 203 -11.70 19.77 10.87
CA SER A 203 -11.43 21.12 11.39
C SER A 203 -12.55 21.61 12.31
N THR A 204 -13.83 21.33 11.99
CA THR A 204 -14.95 21.68 12.88
C THR A 204 -14.95 20.92 14.20
N LEU A 205 -14.27 19.77 14.26
CA LEU A 205 -14.18 18.90 15.43
C LEU A 205 -12.89 19.11 16.26
N ASP A 206 -12.10 20.13 15.91
CA ASP A 206 -10.80 20.46 16.53
C ASP A 206 -9.86 19.23 16.59
N ILE A 207 -9.77 18.52 15.47
CA ILE A 207 -8.88 17.36 15.32
C ILE A 207 -7.63 17.81 14.57
N SER A 208 -6.45 17.56 15.14
CA SER A 208 -5.19 17.81 14.44
C SER A 208 -4.94 16.77 13.34
N PHE A 209 -4.66 17.26 12.14
CA PHE A 209 -4.27 16.46 10.99
C PHE A 209 -3.36 17.23 10.04
N THR A 210 -2.60 16.49 9.23
CA THR A 210 -1.85 16.97 8.07
C THR A 210 -2.47 16.39 6.80
N ILE A 211 -2.42 17.17 5.72
CA ILE A 211 -2.82 16.70 4.40
C ILE A 211 -1.56 16.35 3.63
N ASP A 212 -1.43 15.08 3.26
CA ASP A 212 -0.35 14.55 2.44
C ASP A 212 -0.89 14.29 1.03
N GLN A 213 -0.30 14.95 0.03
CA GLN A 213 -0.74 14.89 -1.36
C GLN A 213 0.48 14.72 -2.27
N PRO A 214 0.34 14.06 -3.44
CA PRO A 214 1.43 13.95 -4.39
C PRO A 214 1.81 15.36 -4.86
N ARG A 215 3.10 15.70 -4.75
CA ARG A 215 3.60 16.98 -5.25
C ARG A 215 3.25 17.08 -6.73
N ARG A 216 2.49 18.11 -7.13
CA ARG A 216 2.34 18.45 -8.55
C ARG A 216 3.74 18.81 -9.05
N THR A 217 4.36 17.92 -9.82
CA THR A 217 5.47 18.31 -10.67
C THR A 217 4.89 19.31 -11.66
N ALA A 218 5.28 20.57 -11.56
CA ALA A 218 5.00 21.55 -12.60
C ALA A 218 5.57 20.98 -13.91
N CYS A 219 4.69 20.76 -14.89
CA CYS A 219 5.09 20.51 -16.26
C CYS A 219 5.49 21.83 -16.91
#